data_AF-A0A926HQN3-F1
#
_entry.id   AF-A0A926HQN3-F1
#
_cell.length_a   1.000
_cell.length_b   1.000
_cell.length_c   1.000
_cell.angle_alpha   90.00
_cell.angle_beta   90.00
_cell.angle_gamma   90.00
#
_symmetry.space_group_name_H-M   'P 1'
#
loop_
_entity.id
_entity.type
_entity.pdbx_description
1 polymer ?
#
loop_
_entity_poly.entity_id
_entity_poly.type
_entity_poly.pdbx_seq_one_letter_code
_entity_poly.pdbx_strand_id
1 'polypeptide(L)'
;MQILKEQMQLIEQLLPAGAKNKPGRTMTPKYITMHNTGNTAKGADAKAHAGYLLSGAGGQKVSWHYTVDDGVIYQHLADTEQGWHAADGRGPGNTQSIGIEVCMNAGIDQAKAEENAAKLVAQLMHKHGIPLANVTTHQHWYPKKYCPALILPHWDKFVSAVEAAYAGGEAVIDVTKGHNVLVKWSKGEEVKELQTILNGLGYGLDVDGTYGPATEAAVKDFQGKHNLEVDGKTGPRTWAALAQATEAHDDALYRVQIGAYRDKANAEAAKEAAEAAGFEAIIKMDDGEG
;
A
#
# COMPACT_ATOMS: atom_id res chain seq x y z
N MET A 1 2.58 22.61 6.20
CA MET A 1 1.27 22.88 5.57
C MET A 1 1.48 23.47 4.19
N GLN A 2 1.98 22.67 3.23
CA GLN A 2 2.28 23.14 1.88
C GLN A 2 2.34 21.99 0.87
N ILE A 3 1.25 21.22 0.74
CA ILE A 3 1.06 20.28 -0.38
C ILE A 3 -0.37 20.44 -0.88
N LEU A 4 -0.65 21.60 -1.47
CA LEU A 4 -1.86 21.88 -2.25
C LEU A 4 -1.47 22.88 -3.33
N LYS A 5 -1.07 22.39 -4.50
CA LYS A 5 -1.08 23.21 -5.72
C LYS A 5 -2.05 22.76 -6.79
N GLU A 6 -2.76 21.66 -6.60
CA GLU A 6 -4.00 21.36 -7.35
C GLU A 6 -5.02 20.79 -6.35
N GLN A 7 -5.91 21.66 -5.87
CA GLN A 7 -6.77 21.39 -4.71
C GLN A 7 -7.93 20.48 -5.06
N MET A 8 -7.86 19.22 -4.63
CA MET A 8 -9.04 18.40 -4.39
C MET A 8 -9.98 19.14 -3.41
N GLN A 9 -11.21 19.43 -3.84
CA GLN A 9 -12.13 20.23 -3.06
C GLN A 9 -12.71 19.39 -1.90
N LEU A 10 -12.37 19.74 -0.66
CA LEU A 10 -13.01 19.19 0.54
C LEU A 10 -14.09 20.15 1.03
N ILE A 11 -15.32 19.66 1.12
CA ILE A 11 -16.49 20.39 1.62
C ILE A 11 -16.90 19.80 2.96
N GLU A 12 -16.87 20.63 3.99
CA GLU A 12 -17.35 20.23 5.31
C GLU A 12 -18.88 20.43 5.40
N GLN A 13 -19.60 19.34 5.65
CA GLN A 13 -21.05 19.31 5.78
C GLN A 13 -21.45 18.36 6.92
N LEU A 14 -21.06 18.74 8.14
CA LEU A 14 -21.24 17.89 9.31
C LEU A 14 -22.71 17.64 9.64
N LEU A 15 -23.01 16.42 10.07
CA LEU A 15 -24.28 16.07 10.67
C LEU A 15 -24.52 16.90 11.94
N PRO A 16 -25.73 17.48 12.11
CA PRO A 16 -26.03 18.30 13.26
C PRO A 16 -25.95 17.50 14.57
N ALA A 17 -25.69 18.20 15.68
CA ALA A 17 -25.75 17.59 16.99
C ALA A 17 -27.13 16.95 17.24
N GLY A 18 -27.14 15.74 17.82
CA GLY A 18 -28.38 14.99 18.07
C GLY A 18 -28.99 14.29 16.84
N ALA A 19 -28.33 14.31 15.67
CA ALA A 19 -28.77 13.52 14.53
C ALA A 19 -28.93 12.03 14.89
N LYS A 20 -30.05 11.42 14.49
CA LYS A 20 -30.44 10.06 14.92
C LYS A 20 -29.65 8.94 14.25
N ASN A 21 -28.94 9.24 13.16
CA ASN A 21 -28.12 8.33 12.38
C ASN A 21 -26.64 8.32 12.82
N LYS A 22 -26.29 8.96 13.93
CA LYS A 22 -24.95 8.90 14.51
C LYS A 22 -24.95 8.59 16.02
N PRO A 23 -23.83 8.08 16.57
CA PRO A 23 -23.72 7.77 18.00
C PRO A 23 -23.71 8.99 18.92
N GLY A 24 -23.23 10.15 18.42
CA GLY A 24 -23.05 11.37 19.22
C GLY A 24 -21.98 11.24 20.30
N ARG A 25 -20.91 10.48 20.05
CA ARG A 25 -19.82 10.22 21.01
C ARG A 25 -18.48 10.57 20.39
N THR A 26 -17.55 11.02 21.22
CA THR A 26 -16.18 11.32 20.80
C THR A 26 -15.33 10.06 20.68
N MET A 27 -14.26 10.16 19.89
CA MET A 27 -13.19 9.18 19.76
C MET A 27 -11.84 9.86 19.54
N THR A 28 -10.77 9.13 19.83
CA THR A 28 -9.43 9.41 19.29
C THR A 28 -9.22 8.44 18.13
N PRO A 29 -9.08 8.93 16.88
CA PRO A 29 -8.95 8.05 15.74
C PRO A 29 -7.62 7.31 15.80
N LYS A 30 -7.67 5.98 15.67
CA LYS A 30 -6.51 5.09 15.59
C LYS A 30 -6.45 4.32 14.29
N TYR A 31 -7.57 4.24 13.58
CA TYR A 31 -7.72 3.51 12.33
C TYR A 31 -8.38 4.39 11.26
N ILE A 32 -8.20 4.00 10.01
CA ILE A 32 -8.97 4.51 8.88
C ILE A 32 -9.59 3.29 8.19
N THR A 33 -10.91 3.26 8.07
CA THR A 33 -11.65 2.14 7.45
C THR A 33 -12.17 2.56 6.09
N MET A 34 -11.71 1.88 5.05
CA MET A 34 -12.15 2.08 3.68
C MET A 34 -13.41 1.30 3.35
N HIS A 35 -14.29 1.95 2.59
CA HIS A 35 -15.55 1.42 2.08
C HIS A 35 -15.77 1.84 0.63
N ASN A 36 -16.63 1.11 -0.08
CA ASN A 36 -17.33 1.67 -1.23
C ASN A 36 -18.80 1.86 -0.86
N THR A 37 -19.38 2.95 -1.38
CA THR A 37 -20.75 3.40 -1.06
C THR A 37 -21.84 2.34 -1.29
N GLY A 38 -21.59 1.34 -2.13
CA GLY A 38 -22.55 0.28 -2.44
C GLY A 38 -23.68 0.74 -3.36
N ASN A 39 -23.62 1.97 -3.90
CA ASN A 39 -24.63 2.54 -4.77
C ASN A 39 -24.04 2.86 -6.15
N THR A 40 -24.35 2.01 -7.13
CA THR A 40 -23.86 2.15 -8.52
C THR A 40 -24.74 3.05 -9.39
N ALA A 41 -25.85 3.57 -8.86
CA ALA A 41 -26.77 4.39 -9.62
C ALA A 41 -26.09 5.69 -10.10
N LYS A 42 -26.35 6.09 -11.35
CA LYS A 42 -25.88 7.37 -11.88
C LYS A 42 -26.36 8.51 -10.99
N GLY A 43 -25.45 9.40 -10.59
CA GLY A 43 -25.75 10.53 -9.70
C GLY A 43 -25.73 10.19 -8.21
N ALA A 44 -25.36 8.96 -7.81
CA ALA A 44 -25.02 8.64 -6.42
C ALA A 44 -23.60 9.13 -6.07
N ASP A 45 -23.34 10.41 -6.31
CA ASP A 45 -22.07 11.10 -6.08
C ASP A 45 -21.86 11.43 -4.59
N ALA A 46 -20.73 12.06 -4.24
CA ALA A 46 -20.41 12.40 -2.86
C ALA A 46 -21.41 13.40 -2.25
N LYS A 47 -21.95 14.31 -3.06
CA LYS A 47 -22.96 15.28 -2.62
C LYS A 47 -24.30 14.60 -2.34
N ALA A 48 -24.71 13.63 -3.15
CA ALA A 48 -25.92 12.84 -2.94
C ALA A 48 -25.85 12.06 -1.62
N HIS A 49 -24.70 11.44 -1.34
CA HIS A 49 -24.45 10.74 -0.08
C HIS A 49 -24.45 11.70 1.13
N ALA A 50 -23.88 12.90 0.98
CA ALA A 50 -23.96 13.95 2.00
C ALA A 50 -25.42 14.34 2.30
N GLY A 51 -26.24 14.53 1.26
CA GLY A 51 -27.66 14.81 1.37
C GLY A 51 -28.45 13.66 2.02
N TYR A 52 -28.12 12.41 1.70
CA TYR A 52 -28.71 11.23 2.33
C TYR A 52 -28.48 11.22 3.84
N LEU A 53 -27.24 11.43 4.29
CA LEU A 53 -26.92 11.50 5.71
C LEU A 53 -27.65 12.67 6.40
N LEU A 54 -27.66 13.87 5.80
CA LEU A 54 -28.37 15.04 6.34
C LEU A 54 -29.88 14.82 6.48
N SER A 55 -30.49 14.08 5.54
CA SER A 55 -31.92 13.74 5.59
C SER A 55 -32.26 12.68 6.65
N GLY A 56 -31.26 12.24 7.44
CA GLY A 56 -31.43 11.27 8.52
C GLY A 56 -31.31 9.81 8.04
N ALA A 57 -30.69 9.58 6.89
CA ALA A 57 -30.39 8.24 6.36
C ALA A 57 -31.62 7.31 6.26
N GLY A 58 -32.81 7.86 6.02
CA GLY A 58 -34.06 7.09 6.00
C GLY A 58 -34.39 6.42 7.36
N GLY A 59 -33.88 6.95 8.47
CA GLY A 59 -34.04 6.39 9.81
C GLY A 59 -33.05 5.28 10.16
N GLN A 60 -32.11 4.95 9.28
CA GLN A 60 -31.10 3.95 9.54
C GLN A 60 -30.02 4.45 10.51
N LYS A 61 -29.45 3.52 11.28
CA LYS A 61 -28.30 3.78 12.16
C LYS A 61 -27.00 3.61 11.39
N VAL A 62 -26.73 4.56 10.50
CA VAL A 62 -25.57 4.56 9.60
C VAL A 62 -25.00 5.96 9.45
N SER A 63 -23.67 6.07 9.58
CA SER A 63 -22.92 7.30 9.36
C SER A 63 -21.42 7.00 9.24
N TRP A 64 -20.73 7.83 8.46
CA TRP A 64 -19.30 7.75 8.20
C TRP A 64 -18.73 9.17 8.02
N HIS A 65 -17.41 9.31 8.04
CA HIS A 65 -16.75 10.61 8.12
C HIS A 65 -16.62 11.30 6.77
N TYR A 66 -16.27 10.55 5.73
CA TYR A 66 -16.01 11.13 4.41
C TYR A 66 -16.69 10.34 3.30
N THR A 67 -17.24 11.04 2.30
CA THR A 67 -17.49 10.45 0.98
C THR A 67 -16.57 11.07 -0.04
N VAL A 68 -15.90 10.23 -0.82
CA VAL A 68 -14.90 10.64 -1.81
C VAL A 68 -15.41 10.35 -3.21
N ASP A 69 -15.40 11.37 -4.05
CA ASP A 69 -15.67 11.32 -5.49
C ASP A 69 -14.41 11.59 -6.31
N ASP A 70 -14.52 11.53 -7.64
CA ASP A 70 -13.47 11.91 -8.58
C ASP A 70 -13.19 13.43 -8.60
N GLY A 71 -14.18 14.26 -8.29
CA GLY A 71 -14.06 15.72 -8.27
C GLY A 71 -14.09 16.39 -6.90
N VAL A 72 -14.69 15.75 -5.87
CA VAL A 72 -14.98 16.40 -4.59
C VAL A 72 -15.01 15.41 -3.42
N ILE A 73 -14.65 15.86 -2.23
CA ILE A 73 -14.80 15.13 -0.98
C ILE A 73 -15.79 15.87 -0.09
N TYR A 74 -16.72 15.13 0.51
CA TYR A 74 -17.60 15.65 1.56
C TYR A 74 -17.24 15.04 2.91
N GLN A 75 -17.13 15.89 3.94
CA GLN A 75 -16.99 15.47 5.33
C GLN A 75 -18.33 15.58 6.08
N HIS A 76 -18.78 14.48 6.69
CA HIS A 76 -20.08 14.38 7.37
C HIS A 76 -19.98 14.23 8.88
N LEU A 77 -18.85 13.78 9.40
CA LEU A 77 -18.56 13.68 10.83
C LEU A 77 -17.19 14.30 11.11
N ALA A 78 -17.03 14.91 12.28
CA ALA A 78 -15.71 15.31 12.76
C ALA A 78 -14.82 14.07 12.93
N ASP A 79 -13.52 14.18 12.65
CA ASP A 79 -12.55 13.08 12.75
C ASP A 79 -12.50 12.45 14.14
N THR A 80 -12.92 13.20 15.15
CA THR A 80 -12.97 12.80 16.57
C THR A 80 -14.37 12.42 17.04
N GLU A 81 -15.33 12.20 16.13
CA GLU A 81 -16.67 11.68 16.42
C GLU A 81 -16.78 10.22 15.95
N GLN A 82 -17.41 9.35 16.74
CA GLN A 82 -17.69 7.97 16.35
C GLN A 82 -18.71 7.91 15.21
N GLY A 83 -18.55 6.94 14.29
CA GLY A 83 -19.52 6.65 13.24
C GLY A 83 -20.20 5.29 13.42
N TRP A 84 -21.24 5.04 12.62
CA TRP A 84 -21.84 3.72 12.45
C TRP A 84 -21.58 3.22 11.03
N HIS A 85 -20.38 2.71 10.78
CA HIS A 85 -19.94 2.30 9.44
C HIS A 85 -19.29 0.92 9.36
N ALA A 86 -18.80 0.32 10.46
CA ALA A 86 -17.96 -0.88 10.44
C ALA A 86 -18.70 -2.20 10.75
N ALA A 87 -20.00 -2.15 11.06
CA ALA A 87 -20.83 -3.31 11.42
C ALA A 87 -20.31 -4.17 12.60
N ASP A 88 -19.43 -3.62 13.44
CA ASP A 88 -18.79 -4.30 14.58
C ASP A 88 -19.39 -3.91 15.94
N GLY A 89 -20.57 -3.29 15.93
CA GLY A 89 -21.25 -2.82 17.13
C GLY A 89 -20.46 -1.72 17.85
N ARG A 90 -19.89 -2.04 19.02
CA ARG A 90 -19.03 -1.14 19.81
C ARG A 90 -17.54 -1.46 19.64
N GLY A 91 -17.18 -2.21 18.60
CA GLY A 91 -15.81 -2.53 18.29
C GLY A 91 -14.99 -1.31 17.82
N PRO A 92 -13.68 -1.51 17.62
CA PRO A 92 -12.75 -0.44 17.22
C PRO A 92 -13.05 0.16 15.84
N GLY A 93 -13.70 -0.60 14.94
CA GLY A 93 -14.13 -0.11 13.63
C GLY A 93 -15.10 1.06 13.75
N ASN A 94 -16.11 1.00 14.62
CA ASN A 94 -17.01 2.14 14.86
C ASN A 94 -16.47 3.16 15.88
N THR A 95 -15.71 2.69 16.88
CA THR A 95 -15.37 3.52 18.05
C THR A 95 -14.03 4.23 17.97
N GLN A 96 -13.15 3.82 17.05
CA GLN A 96 -11.77 4.30 16.94
C GLN A 96 -11.31 4.47 15.48
N SER A 97 -12.20 4.38 14.49
CA SER A 97 -11.85 4.51 13.08
C SER A 97 -12.57 5.66 12.39
N ILE A 98 -11.86 6.32 11.46
CA ILE A 98 -12.44 7.24 10.49
C ILE A 98 -12.96 6.41 9.31
N GLY A 99 -14.26 6.45 9.02
CA GLY A 99 -14.88 5.78 7.89
C GLY A 99 -14.85 6.64 6.61
N ILE A 100 -14.26 6.09 5.54
CA ILE A 100 -14.20 6.73 4.22
C ILE A 100 -14.98 5.87 3.21
N GLU A 101 -16.05 6.42 2.66
CA GLU A 101 -16.85 5.81 1.59
C GLU A 101 -16.40 6.36 0.22
N VAL A 102 -15.80 5.51 -0.61
CA VAL A 102 -15.43 5.88 -1.99
C VAL A 102 -16.62 5.60 -2.91
N CYS A 103 -17.01 6.62 -3.68
CA CYS A 103 -18.08 6.53 -4.66
C CYS A 103 -17.83 5.40 -5.68
N MET A 104 -18.92 4.85 -6.20
CA MET A 104 -18.90 3.78 -7.22
C MET A 104 -20.05 3.93 -8.23
N ASN A 105 -20.59 5.13 -8.35
CA ASN A 105 -21.72 5.45 -9.22
C ASN A 105 -21.33 5.38 -10.69
N ALA A 106 -22.27 4.97 -11.55
CA ALA A 106 -22.05 4.95 -12.98
C ALA A 106 -21.64 6.33 -13.52
N GLY A 107 -20.55 6.36 -14.30
CA GLY A 107 -19.99 7.57 -14.92
C GLY A 107 -18.91 8.28 -14.12
N ILE A 108 -18.56 7.79 -12.92
CA ILE A 108 -17.40 8.26 -12.16
C ILE A 108 -16.08 7.84 -12.82
N ASP A 109 -15.05 8.68 -12.71
CA ASP A 109 -13.66 8.24 -12.86
C ASP A 109 -13.22 7.50 -11.58
N GLN A 110 -13.37 6.18 -11.60
CA GLN A 110 -13.11 5.35 -10.43
C GLN A 110 -11.66 5.42 -9.95
N ALA A 111 -10.70 5.45 -10.87
CA ALA A 111 -9.29 5.55 -10.52
C ALA A 111 -9.03 6.89 -9.82
N LYS A 112 -9.59 7.98 -10.36
CA LYS A 112 -9.46 9.30 -9.73
C LYS A 112 -10.08 9.36 -8.34
N ALA A 113 -11.25 8.76 -8.14
CA ALA A 113 -11.88 8.69 -6.83
C ALA A 113 -11.02 7.92 -5.81
N GLU A 114 -10.34 6.86 -6.24
CA GLU A 114 -9.42 6.10 -5.39
C GLU A 114 -8.11 6.85 -5.11
N GLU A 115 -7.54 7.57 -6.09
CA GLU A 115 -6.39 8.46 -5.87
C GLU A 115 -6.72 9.57 -4.86
N ASN A 116 -7.90 10.16 -5.00
CA ASN A 116 -8.43 11.16 -4.09
C ASN A 116 -8.58 10.59 -2.68
N ALA A 117 -9.08 9.36 -2.57
CA ALA A 117 -9.19 8.67 -1.30
C ALA A 117 -7.82 8.37 -0.68
N ALA A 118 -6.84 7.94 -1.49
CA ALA A 118 -5.47 7.71 -1.02
C ALA A 118 -4.82 8.99 -0.47
N LYS A 119 -5.02 10.12 -1.16
CA LYS A 119 -4.56 11.44 -0.70
C LYS A 119 -5.23 11.86 0.61
N LEU A 120 -6.53 11.63 0.75
CA LEU A 120 -7.25 11.91 2.00
C LEU A 120 -6.73 11.04 3.15
N VAL A 121 -6.54 9.75 2.92
CA VAL A 121 -5.99 8.81 3.91
C VAL A 121 -4.61 9.30 4.39
N ALA A 122 -3.71 9.63 3.47
CA ALA A 122 -2.38 10.15 3.81
C ALA A 122 -2.44 11.43 4.66
N GLN A 123 -3.35 12.36 4.34
CA GLN A 123 -3.56 13.57 5.13
C GLN A 123 -4.06 13.28 6.54
N LEU A 124 -5.01 12.35 6.67
CA LEU A 124 -5.54 11.93 7.97
C LEU A 124 -4.50 11.20 8.81
N MET A 125 -3.64 10.40 8.17
CA MET A 125 -2.49 9.77 8.83
C MET A 125 -1.54 10.83 9.42
N HIS A 126 -1.15 11.83 8.62
CA HIS A 126 -0.32 12.95 9.09
C HIS A 126 -1.00 13.73 10.23
N LYS A 127 -2.29 14.02 10.10
CA LYS A 127 -3.05 14.82 11.06
C LYS A 127 -3.19 14.15 12.42
N HIS A 128 -3.39 12.82 12.44
CA HIS A 128 -3.74 12.08 13.65
C HIS A 128 -2.64 11.13 14.14
N GLY A 129 -1.51 11.04 13.44
CA GLY A 129 -0.44 10.10 13.76
C GLY A 129 -0.87 8.63 13.60
N ILE A 130 -1.73 8.34 12.62
CA ILE A 130 -2.22 6.98 12.36
C ILE A 130 -1.19 6.26 11.48
N PRO A 131 -0.64 5.11 11.92
CA PRO A 131 0.31 4.35 11.11
C PRO A 131 -0.39 3.70 9.92
N LEU A 132 0.35 3.49 8.81
CA LEU A 132 -0.19 2.85 7.59
C LEU A 132 -0.81 1.47 7.88
N ALA A 133 -0.24 0.72 8.83
CA ALA A 133 -0.75 -0.58 9.28
C ALA A 133 -2.17 -0.52 9.87
N ASN A 134 -2.67 0.67 10.23
CA ASN A 134 -4.01 0.90 10.74
C ASN A 134 -4.97 1.45 9.68
N VAL A 135 -4.55 1.54 8.42
CA VAL A 135 -5.45 1.71 7.27
C VAL A 135 -5.99 0.32 6.91
N THR A 136 -7.30 0.15 6.94
CA THR A 136 -7.94 -1.16 6.84
C THR A 136 -9.24 -1.12 6.05
N THR A 137 -9.83 -2.28 5.80
CA THR A 137 -11.07 -2.45 5.04
C THR A 137 -12.27 -2.66 5.97
N HIS A 138 -13.49 -2.44 5.48
CA HIS A 138 -14.68 -2.89 6.21
C HIS A 138 -14.64 -4.41 6.44
N GLN A 139 -14.22 -5.18 5.44
CA GLN A 139 -14.14 -6.64 5.54
C GLN A 139 -13.26 -7.12 6.70
N HIS A 140 -12.22 -6.37 7.06
CA HIS A 140 -11.40 -6.66 8.25
C HIS A 140 -12.24 -6.70 9.54
N TRP A 141 -13.15 -5.75 9.72
CA TRP A 141 -14.02 -5.68 10.90
C TRP A 141 -15.22 -6.63 10.81
N TYR A 142 -15.75 -6.82 9.62
CA TYR A 142 -16.91 -7.67 9.36
C TYR A 142 -16.65 -8.61 8.17
N PRO A 143 -16.02 -9.79 8.41
CA PRO A 143 -15.55 -10.70 7.34
C PRO A 143 -16.63 -11.18 6.36
N LYS A 144 -17.91 -11.12 6.76
CA LYS A 144 -19.04 -11.51 5.92
C LYS A 144 -19.39 -10.47 4.83
N LYS A 145 -18.81 -9.27 4.88
CA LYS A 145 -19.07 -8.20 3.91
C LYS A 145 -17.85 -7.98 3.03
N TYR A 146 -18.04 -8.14 1.73
CA TYR A 146 -17.03 -7.81 0.72
C TYR A 146 -17.04 -6.30 0.46
N CYS A 147 -16.28 -5.55 1.24
CA CYS A 147 -16.19 -4.10 1.16
C CYS A 147 -14.82 -3.63 1.67
N PRO A 148 -14.14 -2.68 0.98
CA PRO A 148 -14.55 -1.92 -0.21
C PRO A 148 -14.56 -2.77 -1.50
N ALA A 149 -15.71 -2.96 -2.16
CA ALA A 149 -15.84 -3.93 -3.25
C ALA A 149 -14.97 -3.65 -4.49
N LEU A 150 -14.71 -2.38 -4.81
CA LEU A 150 -13.90 -1.98 -5.95
C LEU A 150 -12.42 -1.87 -5.61
N ILE A 151 -12.07 -1.53 -4.37
CA ILE A 151 -10.68 -1.35 -3.94
C ILE A 151 -10.06 -2.67 -3.47
N LEU A 152 -10.85 -3.53 -2.82
CA LEU A 152 -10.39 -4.79 -2.22
C LEU A 152 -9.67 -5.75 -3.20
N PRO A 153 -10.08 -5.89 -4.48
CA PRO A 153 -9.35 -6.69 -5.47
C PRO A 153 -7.90 -6.24 -5.69
N HIS A 154 -7.59 -4.96 -5.46
CA HIS A 154 -6.27 -4.35 -5.63
C HIS A 154 -5.87 -3.55 -4.39
N TRP A 155 -6.25 -4.04 -3.20
CA TRP A 155 -6.08 -3.33 -1.93
C TRP A 155 -4.66 -2.81 -1.73
N ASP A 156 -3.67 -3.61 -2.09
CA ASP A 156 -2.29 -3.21 -1.93
C ASP A 156 -1.87 -2.06 -2.87
N LYS A 157 -2.42 -1.97 -4.09
CA LYS A 157 -2.16 -0.83 -4.98
C LYS A 157 -2.68 0.46 -4.33
N PHE A 158 -3.85 0.36 -3.70
CA PHE A 158 -4.40 1.46 -2.92
C PHE A 158 -3.48 1.82 -1.73
N VAL A 159 -2.99 0.83 -0.98
CA VAL A 159 -2.03 1.06 0.12
C VAL A 159 -0.73 1.70 -0.38
N SER A 160 -0.17 1.26 -1.51
CA SER A 160 1.01 1.89 -2.11
C SER A 160 0.75 3.33 -2.55
N ALA A 161 -0.43 3.63 -3.10
CA ALA A 161 -0.81 5.01 -3.43
C ALA A 161 -0.95 5.89 -2.18
N VAL A 162 -1.44 5.34 -1.06
CA VAL A 162 -1.47 6.04 0.24
C VAL A 162 -0.05 6.33 0.71
N GLU A 163 0.86 5.35 0.64
CA GLU A 163 2.26 5.51 1.05
C GLU A 163 2.98 6.57 0.20
N ALA A 164 2.80 6.53 -1.12
CA ALA A 164 3.34 7.54 -2.03
C ALA A 164 2.81 8.95 -1.69
N ALA A 165 1.49 9.08 -1.48
CA ALA A 165 0.87 10.33 -1.07
C ALA A 165 1.39 10.82 0.30
N TYR A 166 1.61 9.91 1.24
CA TYR A 166 2.13 10.20 2.57
C TYR A 166 3.57 10.74 2.50
N ALA A 167 4.39 10.19 1.60
CA ALA A 167 5.76 10.66 1.32
C ALA A 167 5.81 11.98 0.52
N GLY A 168 4.66 12.53 0.10
CA GLY A 168 4.57 13.75 -0.71
C GLY A 168 4.69 13.53 -2.22
N GLY A 169 4.64 12.28 -2.68
CA GLY A 169 4.56 11.91 -4.09
C GLY A 169 3.14 11.94 -4.65
N GLU A 170 3.01 11.65 -5.95
CA GLU A 170 1.70 11.53 -6.59
C GLU A 170 1.01 10.22 -6.18
N ALA A 171 -0.22 10.32 -5.67
CA ALA A 171 -1.09 9.16 -5.52
C ALA A 171 -1.63 8.81 -6.90
N VAL A 172 -1.15 7.71 -7.47
CA VAL A 172 -1.58 7.16 -8.76
C VAL A 172 -2.11 5.76 -8.53
N ILE A 173 -3.33 5.49 -8.97
CA ILE A 173 -3.93 4.14 -8.95
C ILE A 173 -3.74 3.56 -10.35
N ASP A 174 -2.54 3.08 -10.62
CA ASP A 174 -2.22 2.48 -11.91
C ASP A 174 -2.60 0.99 -11.92
N VAL A 175 -3.72 0.64 -12.54
CA VAL A 175 -4.09 -0.78 -12.73
C VAL A 175 -3.10 -1.53 -13.63
N THR A 176 -2.20 -0.84 -14.34
CA THR A 176 -1.13 -1.39 -15.20
C THR A 176 0.26 -1.41 -14.57
N LYS A 177 0.50 -0.68 -13.45
CA LYS A 177 1.73 -0.78 -12.65
C LYS A 177 1.42 -1.27 -11.25
N GLY A 178 1.86 -2.49 -10.99
CA GLY A 178 1.69 -3.22 -9.75
C GLY A 178 1.27 -4.63 -10.08
N HIS A 179 2.11 -5.59 -9.72
CA HIS A 179 1.91 -7.00 -10.00
C HIS A 179 0.59 -7.50 -9.43
N ASN A 180 -0.10 -8.37 -10.16
CA ASN A 180 -1.21 -9.12 -9.59
C ASN A 180 -0.70 -10.04 -8.46
N VAL A 181 -1.60 -10.47 -7.59
CA VAL A 181 -1.28 -11.56 -6.64
C VAL A 181 -1.04 -12.82 -7.45
N LEU A 182 0.22 -13.28 -7.47
CA LEU A 182 0.58 -14.52 -8.14
C LEU A 182 0.49 -15.67 -7.15
N VAL A 183 -0.11 -16.78 -7.61
CA VAL A 183 -0.28 -18.01 -6.84
C VAL A 183 0.11 -19.20 -7.70
N LYS A 184 0.18 -20.39 -7.11
CA LYS A 184 0.41 -21.64 -7.85
C LYS A 184 -0.51 -21.71 -9.07
N TRP A 185 0.09 -22.00 -10.23
CA TRP A 185 -0.53 -22.05 -11.56
C TRP A 185 -0.90 -20.71 -12.21
N SER A 186 -0.59 -19.57 -11.60
CA SER A 186 -0.53 -18.30 -12.32
C SER A 186 0.42 -18.42 -13.52
N LYS A 187 0.12 -17.69 -14.60
CA LYS A 187 0.91 -17.69 -15.84
C LYS A 187 1.08 -16.30 -16.40
N GLY A 188 2.15 -16.07 -17.17
CA GLY A 188 2.36 -14.85 -17.94
C GLY A 188 3.65 -14.11 -17.57
N GLU A 189 3.77 -12.88 -18.07
CA GLU A 189 4.99 -12.08 -17.93
C GLU A 189 5.32 -11.72 -16.48
N GLU A 190 4.32 -11.46 -15.63
CA GLU A 190 4.58 -11.18 -14.19
C GLU A 190 5.19 -12.39 -13.46
N VAL A 191 4.89 -13.62 -13.90
CA VAL A 191 5.52 -14.82 -13.34
C VAL A 191 6.97 -14.93 -13.81
N LYS A 192 7.27 -14.58 -15.06
CA LYS A 192 8.66 -14.53 -15.56
C LYS A 192 9.48 -13.49 -14.82
N GLU A 193 8.88 -12.34 -14.55
CA GLU A 193 9.51 -11.28 -13.76
C GLU A 193 9.83 -11.78 -12.35
N LEU A 194 8.87 -12.39 -11.66
CA LEU A 194 9.09 -13.01 -10.35
C LEU A 194 10.22 -14.04 -10.37
N GLN A 195 10.19 -14.96 -11.35
CA GLN A 195 11.22 -15.99 -11.50
C GLN A 195 12.60 -15.36 -11.76
N THR A 196 12.67 -14.29 -12.56
CA THR A 196 13.90 -13.56 -12.84
C THR A 196 14.46 -12.90 -11.59
N ILE A 197 13.62 -12.22 -10.81
CA ILE A 197 14.04 -11.56 -9.57
C ILE A 197 14.53 -12.59 -8.54
N LEU A 198 13.78 -13.67 -8.33
CA LEU A 198 14.21 -14.76 -7.46
C LEU A 198 15.53 -15.38 -7.95
N ASN A 199 15.75 -15.51 -9.25
CA ASN A 199 17.05 -15.97 -9.76
C ASN A 199 18.19 -15.01 -9.46
N GLY A 200 17.94 -13.69 -9.55
CA GLY A 200 18.89 -12.67 -9.10
C GLY A 200 19.25 -12.81 -7.62
N LEU A 201 18.33 -13.34 -6.81
CA LEU A 201 18.52 -13.63 -5.38
C LEU A 201 19.03 -15.07 -5.11
N GLY A 202 19.39 -15.83 -6.15
CA GLY A 202 20.05 -17.14 -6.04
C GLY A 202 19.15 -18.38 -6.01
N TYR A 203 17.87 -18.28 -6.39
CA TYR A 203 16.92 -19.41 -6.30
C TYR A 203 16.99 -20.44 -7.45
N GLY A 204 17.60 -20.11 -8.60
CA GLY A 204 17.89 -21.08 -9.68
C GLY A 204 16.68 -21.74 -10.36
N LEU A 205 15.59 -20.99 -10.55
CA LEU A 205 14.34 -21.38 -11.21
C LEU A 205 14.42 -21.32 -12.75
N ASP A 206 13.60 -22.14 -13.42
CA ASP A 206 13.29 -21.93 -14.84
C ASP A 206 12.37 -20.70 -15.01
N VAL A 207 12.69 -19.81 -15.95
CA VAL A 207 11.89 -18.61 -16.27
C VAL A 207 10.86 -18.93 -17.37
N ASP A 208 9.97 -19.86 -17.07
CA ASP A 208 8.98 -20.39 -18.01
C ASP A 208 7.64 -19.61 -18.00
N GLY A 209 7.49 -18.65 -17.08
CA GLY A 209 6.27 -17.88 -16.90
C GLY A 209 5.11 -18.70 -16.33
N THR A 210 5.37 -19.86 -15.73
CA THR A 210 4.39 -20.68 -15.00
C THR A 210 4.76 -20.77 -13.53
N TYR A 211 3.83 -20.40 -12.65
CA TYR A 211 4.05 -20.42 -11.21
C TYR A 211 3.90 -21.86 -10.70
N GLY A 212 4.89 -22.69 -11.01
CA GLY A 212 4.92 -24.10 -10.65
C GLY A 212 5.28 -24.33 -9.17
N PRO A 213 5.34 -25.60 -8.74
CA PRO A 213 5.76 -25.97 -7.38
C PRO A 213 7.14 -25.42 -6.98
N ALA A 214 8.08 -25.29 -7.93
CA ALA A 214 9.40 -24.73 -7.68
C ALA A 214 9.34 -23.23 -7.35
N THR A 215 8.57 -22.46 -8.14
CA THR A 215 8.34 -21.02 -7.88
C THR A 215 7.64 -20.81 -6.53
N GLU A 216 6.63 -21.63 -6.20
CA GLU A 216 5.96 -21.58 -4.89
C GLU A 216 6.92 -21.86 -3.72
N ALA A 217 7.80 -22.86 -3.87
CA ALA A 217 8.78 -23.18 -2.85
C ALA A 217 9.79 -22.04 -2.64
N ALA A 218 10.29 -21.45 -3.73
CA ALA A 218 11.18 -20.30 -3.68
C ALA A 218 10.53 -19.08 -3.02
N VAL A 219 9.26 -18.81 -3.32
CA VAL A 219 8.51 -17.71 -2.69
C VAL A 219 8.31 -17.95 -1.20
N LYS A 220 7.96 -19.17 -0.77
CA LYS A 220 7.83 -19.47 0.66
C LYS A 220 9.15 -19.33 1.41
N ASP A 221 10.26 -19.78 0.82
CA ASP A 221 11.59 -19.63 1.42
C ASP A 221 11.98 -18.14 1.52
N PHE A 222 11.76 -17.37 0.45
CA PHE A 222 11.94 -15.93 0.45
C PHE A 222 11.10 -15.24 1.54
N GLN A 223 9.81 -15.54 1.61
CA GLN A 223 8.92 -15.01 2.65
C GLN A 223 9.44 -15.33 4.06
N GLY A 224 9.89 -16.57 4.29
CA GLY A 224 10.47 -16.99 5.57
C GLY A 224 11.73 -16.20 5.94
N LYS A 225 12.65 -16.01 4.99
CA LYS A 225 13.90 -15.25 5.19
C LYS A 225 13.67 -13.77 5.45
N HIS A 226 12.59 -13.20 4.91
CA HIS A 226 12.27 -11.78 5.01
C HIS A 226 11.17 -11.47 6.05
N ASN A 227 10.89 -12.39 6.99
CA ASN A 227 9.91 -12.23 8.07
C ASN A 227 8.50 -11.86 7.58
N LEU A 228 8.09 -12.41 6.43
CA LEU A 228 6.74 -12.27 5.89
C LEU A 228 5.85 -13.45 6.31
N GLU A 229 4.54 -13.31 6.08
CA GLU A 229 3.63 -14.46 6.16
C GLU A 229 4.00 -15.48 5.07
N VAL A 230 4.25 -16.73 5.46
CA VAL A 230 4.72 -17.81 4.58
C VAL A 230 3.54 -18.52 3.93
N ASP A 231 2.83 -17.84 3.05
CA ASP A 231 1.63 -18.37 2.38
C ASP A 231 1.89 -18.85 0.94
N GLY A 232 3.08 -18.60 0.40
CA GLY A 232 3.47 -18.97 -0.96
C GLY A 232 2.76 -18.18 -2.05
N LYS A 233 2.18 -17.02 -1.70
CA LYS A 233 1.60 -16.09 -2.65
C LYS A 233 2.54 -14.92 -2.84
N THR A 234 2.77 -14.54 -4.09
CA THR A 234 3.48 -13.31 -4.39
C THR A 234 2.46 -12.18 -4.41
N GLY A 235 2.03 -11.82 -3.21
CA GLY A 235 1.27 -10.61 -2.96
C GLY A 235 2.19 -9.40 -2.76
N PRO A 236 1.62 -8.21 -2.54
CA PRO A 236 2.39 -6.97 -2.63
C PRO A 236 3.40 -6.74 -1.52
N ARG A 237 3.18 -7.32 -0.33
CA ARG A 237 4.24 -7.41 0.69
C ARG A 237 5.45 -8.23 0.21
N THR A 238 5.19 -9.33 -0.49
CA THR A 238 6.26 -10.15 -1.11
C THR A 238 6.95 -9.38 -2.23
N TRP A 239 6.19 -8.70 -3.11
CA TRP A 239 6.76 -7.87 -4.18
C TRP A 239 7.61 -6.71 -3.65
N ALA A 240 7.15 -6.00 -2.62
CA ALA A 240 7.91 -4.92 -1.99
C ALA A 240 9.21 -5.43 -1.36
N ALA A 241 9.17 -6.57 -0.68
CA ALA A 241 10.36 -7.20 -0.13
C ALA A 241 11.33 -7.67 -1.23
N LEU A 242 10.83 -8.22 -2.34
CA LEU A 242 11.64 -8.61 -3.49
C LEU A 242 12.35 -7.40 -4.11
N ALA A 243 11.65 -6.27 -4.26
CA ALA A 243 12.25 -5.03 -4.75
C ALA A 243 13.38 -4.55 -3.83
N GLN A 244 13.13 -4.47 -2.51
CA GLN A 244 14.16 -4.08 -1.52
C GLN A 244 15.37 -5.03 -1.52
N ALA A 245 15.12 -6.33 -1.63
CA ALA A 245 16.20 -7.32 -1.68
C ALA A 245 17.03 -7.19 -2.97
N THR A 246 16.39 -6.82 -4.08
CA THR A 246 17.08 -6.59 -5.37
C THR A 246 17.90 -5.32 -5.32
N GLU A 247 17.37 -4.21 -4.80
CA GLU A 247 18.12 -2.96 -4.63
C GLU A 247 19.33 -3.14 -3.70
N ALA A 248 19.15 -3.84 -2.58
CA ALA A 248 20.26 -4.17 -1.68
C ALA A 248 21.31 -5.09 -2.31
N HIS A 249 20.91 -5.90 -3.30
CA HIS A 249 21.81 -6.77 -4.06
C HIS A 249 22.53 -6.01 -5.19
N ASP A 250 21.92 -4.97 -5.79
CA ASP A 250 22.58 -4.08 -6.76
C ASP A 250 23.71 -3.25 -6.10
N ASP A 251 23.58 -2.93 -4.81
CA ASP A 251 24.65 -2.32 -4.01
C ASP A 251 25.73 -3.34 -3.55
N ALA A 252 25.53 -4.64 -3.78
CA ALA A 252 26.48 -5.67 -3.38
C ALA A 252 27.64 -5.79 -4.38
N LEU A 253 28.83 -5.34 -3.98
CA LEU A 253 30.05 -5.46 -4.78
C LEU A 253 30.61 -6.89 -4.73
N TYR A 254 30.73 -7.53 -5.89
CA TYR A 254 31.57 -8.72 -6.06
C TYR A 254 33.04 -8.32 -5.94
N ARG A 255 33.70 -8.67 -4.83
CA ARG A 255 35.13 -8.41 -4.62
C ARG A 255 35.95 -9.62 -5.05
N VAL A 256 36.86 -9.43 -6.01
CA VAL A 256 37.81 -10.45 -6.47
C VAL A 256 39.21 -10.04 -6.01
N GLN A 257 39.95 -10.98 -5.42
CA GLN A 257 41.37 -10.76 -5.12
C GLN A 257 42.19 -10.88 -6.41
N ILE A 258 42.79 -9.76 -6.85
CA ILE A 258 43.51 -9.66 -8.14
C ILE A 258 44.89 -10.36 -8.10
N GLY A 259 45.40 -10.72 -6.92
CA GLY A 259 46.63 -11.51 -6.75
C GLY A 259 47.12 -11.59 -5.30
N ALA A 260 48.21 -12.33 -5.09
CA ALA A 260 48.98 -12.34 -3.85
C ALA A 260 50.44 -11.95 -4.19
N TYR A 261 50.94 -10.89 -3.57
CA TYR A 261 52.24 -10.30 -3.91
C TYR A 261 53.18 -10.37 -2.71
N ARG A 262 54.42 -10.83 -2.94
CA ARG A 262 55.48 -10.79 -1.92
C ARG A 262 56.13 -9.41 -1.78
N ASP A 263 56.08 -8.62 -2.85
CA ASP A 263 56.60 -7.25 -2.89
C ASP A 263 55.43 -6.27 -2.86
N LYS A 264 55.48 -5.34 -1.90
CA LYS A 264 54.45 -4.31 -1.72
C LYS A 264 54.33 -3.39 -2.94
N ALA A 265 55.44 -3.08 -3.62
CA ALA A 265 55.43 -2.22 -4.80
C ALA A 265 54.59 -2.83 -5.94
N ASN A 266 54.60 -4.15 -6.09
CA ASN A 266 53.79 -4.84 -7.10
C ASN A 266 52.31 -4.86 -6.74
N ALA A 267 51.97 -4.97 -5.45
CA ALA A 267 50.58 -4.86 -4.98
C ALA A 267 50.03 -3.43 -5.19
N GLU A 268 50.84 -2.41 -4.93
CA GLU A 268 50.49 -1.01 -5.16
C GLU A 268 50.30 -0.70 -6.65
N ALA A 269 51.18 -1.20 -7.52
CA ALA A 269 51.02 -1.05 -8.96
C ALA A 269 49.74 -1.72 -9.50
N ALA A 270 49.39 -2.90 -8.97
CA ALA A 270 48.15 -3.58 -9.34
C ALA A 270 46.90 -2.83 -8.82
N LYS A 271 46.96 -2.26 -7.61
CA LYS A 271 45.90 -1.40 -7.06
C LYS A 271 45.71 -0.16 -7.92
N GLU A 272 46.80 0.54 -8.26
CA GLU A 272 46.75 1.75 -9.08
C GLU A 272 46.19 1.45 -10.48
N ALA A 273 46.60 0.33 -11.10
CA ALA A 273 46.04 -0.10 -12.38
C ALA A 273 44.53 -0.40 -12.30
N ALA A 274 44.06 -1.01 -11.21
CA ALA A 274 42.64 -1.27 -10.98
C ALA A 274 41.84 0.02 -10.74
N GLU A 275 42.36 0.95 -9.94
CA GLU A 275 41.75 2.26 -9.71
C GLU A 275 41.72 3.12 -10.98
N ALA A 276 42.78 3.10 -11.79
CA ALA A 276 42.83 3.77 -13.09
C ALA A 276 41.83 3.17 -14.10
N ALA A 277 41.49 1.89 -13.95
CA ALA A 277 40.43 1.23 -14.70
C ALA A 277 39.02 1.44 -14.10
N GLY A 278 38.90 2.23 -13.02
CA GLY A 278 37.62 2.60 -12.42
C GLY A 278 37.11 1.63 -11.34
N PHE A 279 37.94 0.72 -10.84
CA PHE A 279 37.57 -0.22 -9.77
C PHE A 279 38.00 0.29 -8.39
N GLU A 280 37.19 0.02 -7.37
CA GLU A 280 37.64 0.16 -5.97
C GLU A 280 38.63 -0.97 -5.65
N ALA A 281 39.88 -0.63 -5.30
CA ALA A 281 40.91 -1.59 -4.95
C ALA A 281 41.49 -1.33 -3.56
N ILE A 282 41.70 -2.39 -2.78
CA ILE A 282 42.25 -2.33 -1.42
C ILE A 282 43.39 -3.33 -1.28
N ILE A 283 44.46 -2.94 -0.57
CA ILE A 283 45.55 -3.86 -0.19
C ILE A 283 45.31 -4.28 1.25
N LYS A 284 45.14 -5.58 1.47
CA LYS A 284 45.17 -6.20 2.79
C LYS A 284 46.48 -6.98 2.93
N MET A 285 47.21 -6.75 4.01
CA MET A 285 48.32 -7.64 4.39
C MET A 285 47.72 -8.87 5.06
N ASP A 286 48.13 -10.04 4.58
CA ASP A 286 47.81 -11.32 5.20
C ASP A 286 48.99 -11.64 6.13
N ASP A 287 48.82 -11.41 7.42
CA ASP A 287 49.82 -11.64 8.47
C ASP A 287 49.91 -13.12 8.90
N GLY A 288 49.07 -13.99 8.32
CA GLY A 288 49.17 -15.43 8.48
C GLY A 288 48.64 -15.95 9.82
N GLU A 289 47.90 -15.16 10.58
CA GLU A 289 47.13 -15.63 11.72
C GLU A 289 45.66 -15.74 11.32
N GLY A 290 45.17 -16.98 11.25
CA GLY A 290 43.83 -17.33 10.76
C GLY A 290 42.69 -16.98 11.68
#